data_AF-A0AAU9X688-F1
#
_entry.id   AF-A0AAU9X688-F1
#
_cell.length_a   1.000
_cell.length_b   1.000
_cell.length_c   1.000
_cell.angle_alpha   90.00
_cell.angle_beta   90.00
_cell.angle_gamma   90.00
#
_symmetry.space_group_name_H-M   'P 1'
#
loop_
_entity.id
_entity.type
_entity.pdbx_description
1 polymer ?
#
loop_
_entity_poly.entity_id
_entity_poly.type
_entity_poly.pdbx_seq_one_letter_code
_entity_poly.pdbx_strand_id
1 'polypeptide(L)' 'MPLITAVVLVLSTCMLNVVIDTRPQFLTILVQNTERNMKTFGRTYISAGYIKYIESAGGRVVPIRYPLN' A
#
# COMPACT_ATOMS: atom_id res chain seq x y z
N MET A 1 -34.25 -29.14 2.35
CA MET A 1 -33.56 -28.64 1.14
C MET A 1 -33.13 -27.15 1.16
N PRO A 2 -33.14 -26.38 2.28
CA PRO A 2 -32.55 -25.04 2.32
C PRO A 2 -31.14 -24.96 2.97
N LEU A 3 -30.78 -25.92 3.84
CA LEU A 3 -29.49 -25.88 4.57
C LEU A 3 -28.30 -26.15 3.64
N ILE A 4 -28.41 -27.16 2.77
CA ILE A 4 -27.34 -27.55 1.85
C ILE A 4 -27.09 -26.45 0.81
N THR A 5 -28.15 -25.83 0.29
CA THR A 5 -28.05 -24.72 -0.66
C THR A 5 -27.44 -23.48 -0.01
N ALA A 6 -27.75 -23.17 1.25
CA ALA A 6 -27.10 -22.07 1.97
C ALA A 6 -25.60 -22.31 2.19
N VAL A 7 -25.20 -23.54 2.55
CA VAL A 7 -23.77 -23.89 2.75
C VAL A 7 -22.98 -23.82 1.45
N VAL A 8 -23.54 -24.32 0.34
CA VAL A 8 -22.89 -24.26 -0.98
C VAL A 8 -22.77 -22.81 -1.47
N LEU A 9 -23.78 -21.97 -1.21
CA LEU A 9 -23.72 -20.54 -1.56
C LEU A 9 -22.63 -19.81 -0.76
N VAL A 10 -22.53 -20.04 0.55
CA VAL A 10 -21.49 -19.45 1.42
C VAL A 10 -20.09 -19.92 1.01
N LEU A 11 -19.94 -21.20 0.67
CA LEU A 11 -18.65 -21.73 0.22
C LEU A 11 -18.25 -21.15 -1.15
N SER A 12 -19.23 -20.95 -2.04
CA SER A 12 -19.02 -20.36 -3.36
C SER A 12 -18.67 -18.87 -3.30
N THR A 13 -19.24 -18.10 -2.38
CA THR A 13 -18.88 -16.67 -2.20
C THR A 13 -17.55 -16.50 -1.47
N CYS A 14 -17.13 -17.45 -0.62
CA CYS A 14 -15.77 -17.46 -0.07
C CYS A 14 -14.67 -17.65 -1.12
N MET A 15 -15.00 -18.25 -2.28
CA MET A 15 -14.05 -18.50 -3.38
C MET A 15 -14.09 -17.44 -4.49
N LEU A 16 -15.17 -16.65 -4.58
CA LEU A 16 -15.31 -15.64 -5.63
C LEU A 16 -14.75 -14.29 -5.17
N ASN A 17 -13.69 -13.89 -5.85
CA ASN A 17 -13.19 -12.53 -6.00
C ASN A 17 -12.26 -11.98 -4.93
N VAL A 18 -11.04 -12.53 -4.92
CA VAL A 18 -9.89 -11.63 -5.07
C VAL A 18 -9.17 -12.01 -6.36
N VAL A 19 -9.63 -11.49 -7.50
CA VAL A 19 -8.73 -11.29 -8.64
C VAL A 19 -7.79 -10.18 -8.20
N ILE A 20 -6.73 -10.54 -7.50
CA ILE A 20 -5.63 -9.62 -7.23
C ILE A 20 -4.90 -9.49 -8.55
N ASP A 21 -5.01 -8.33 -9.20
CA ASP A 21 -4.12 -7.99 -10.29
C ASP A 21 -2.69 -8.05 -9.73
N THR A 22 -1.98 -9.15 -10.01
CA THR A 22 -0.65 -9.44 -9.45
C THR A 22 0.44 -8.57 -10.07
N ARG A 23 0.08 -7.59 -10.90
CA ARG A 23 1.02 -6.60 -11.39
C ARG A 23 1.62 -5.86 -10.20
N PRO A 24 2.95 -5.67 -10.17
CA PRO A 24 3.58 -4.91 -9.11
C PRO A 24 3.03 -3.48 -9.13
N GLN A 25 2.25 -3.13 -8.11
CA GLN A 25 1.75 -1.77 -7.94
C GLN A 25 2.85 -0.94 -7.30
N PHE A 26 3.44 -0.04 -8.10
CA PHE A 26 4.37 0.96 -7.61
C PHE A 26 3.60 2.24 -7.30
N LEU A 27 3.54 2.60 -6.02
CA LEU A 27 2.97 3.87 -5.59
C LEU A 27 4.09 4.82 -5.22
N THR A 28 3.98 6.03 -5.74
CA THR A 28 5.03 7.03 -5.66
C THR A 28 4.68 8.08 -4.62
N ILE A 29 5.58 8.32 -3.67
CA ILE A 29 5.37 9.29 -2.59
C ILE A 29 6.35 10.45 -2.75
N LEU A 30 5.83 11.68 -2.68
CA LEU A 30 6.64 12.89 -2.69
C LEU A 30 7.32 13.08 -1.33
N VAL A 31 8.65 13.18 -1.32
CA VAL A 31 9.44 13.49 -0.10
C VAL A 31 9.26 14.96 0.25
N GLN A 32 9.21 15.25 1.54
CA GLN A 32 9.18 16.62 2.06
C GLN A 32 10.56 17.07 2.51
N ASN A 33 10.82 18.38 2.55
CA ASN A 33 12.05 18.90 3.14
C ASN A 33 12.08 18.69 4.65
N THR A 34 13.24 18.35 5.17
CA THR A 34 13.48 18.21 6.61
C THR A 34 13.59 19.56 7.28
N GLU A 35 13.06 19.66 8.50
CA GLU A 35 13.16 20.86 9.34
C GLU A 35 13.90 20.59 10.66
N ARG A 36 14.46 21.67 11.24
CA ARG A 36 15.10 21.67 12.57
C ARG A 36 16.12 20.53 12.72
N ASN A 37 15.97 19.69 13.75
CA ASN A 37 16.90 18.63 14.13
C ASN A 37 16.95 17.49 13.10
N MET A 38 15.94 17.36 12.23
CA MET A 38 15.91 16.31 11.21
C MET A 38 16.88 16.60 10.05
N LYS A 39 17.32 17.86 9.88
CA LYS A 39 18.31 18.25 8.86
C LYS A 39 19.64 17.52 9.00
N THR A 40 19.96 17.06 10.21
CA THR A 40 21.18 16.28 10.49
C THR A 40 21.18 14.93 9.77
N PHE A 41 20.00 14.35 9.50
CA PHE A 41 19.87 13.04 8.86
C PHE A 41 19.71 13.11 7.34
N GLY A 42 19.45 14.29 6.78
CA GLY A 42 19.26 14.50 5.36
C GLY A 42 18.47 15.76 5.07
N ARG A 43 18.32 16.09 3.78
CA ARG A 43 17.55 17.26 3.32
C ARG A 43 16.05 16.96 3.14
N THR A 44 15.71 15.68 2.99
CA THR A 44 14.36 15.24 2.66
C THR A 44 13.95 14.03 3.50
N TYR A 45 12.67 13.92 3.84
CA TYR A 45 12.13 12.87 4.72
C TYR A 45 10.75 12.38 4.27
N ILE A 46 10.49 11.09 4.49
CA ILE A 46 9.18 10.44 4.38
C ILE A 46 8.89 9.75 5.70
N SER A 47 7.69 9.93 6.24
CA SER A 47 7.25 9.17 7.41
C SER A 47 7.09 7.69 7.08
N ALA A 48 7.70 6.84 7.91
CA ALA A 48 7.60 5.39 7.79
C ALA A 48 6.15 4.89 7.87
N GLY A 49 5.23 5.66 8.48
CA GLY A 49 3.81 5.33 8.52
C GLY A 49 3.16 5.25 7.13
N TYR A 50 3.53 6.15 6.22
CA TYR A 50 3.01 6.12 4.84
C TYR A 50 3.53 4.90 4.08
N ILE A 51 4.80 4.56 4.28
CA ILE A 51 5.41 3.37 3.65
C ILE A 51 4.72 2.11 4.15
N LYS A 52 4.59 1.95 5.47
CA LYS A 52 3.93 0.80 6.09
C LYS A 52 2.48 0.63 5.65
N TYR A 53 1.74 1.73 5.51
CA TYR A 53 0.36 1.69 5.04
C TYR A 53 0.27 1.11 3.61
N ILE A 54 1.15 1.55 2.71
CA ILE A 54 1.15 1.09 1.31
C ILE A 54 1.67 -0.35 1.20
N GLU A 55 2.71 -0.70 1.93
CA GLU A 55 3.24 -2.06 1.98
C GLU A 55 2.23 -3.05 2.60
N SER A 56 1.43 -2.61 3.58
CA SER A 56 0.36 -3.43 4.15
C SER A 56 -0.75 -3.76 3.15
N ALA A 57 -0.93 -2.92 2.13
CA ALA A 57 -1.83 -3.17 1.01
C ALA A 57 -1.20 -4.02 -0.11
N GLY A 58 0.06 -4.47 0.05
CA GLY A 58 0.80 -5.24 -0.94
C GLY A 58 1.46 -4.39 -2.05
N GLY A 59 1.48 -3.07 -1.89
CA GLY A 59 2.14 -2.14 -2.80
C GLY A 59 3.64 -2.03 -2.55
N ARG A 60 4.39 -1.56 -3.55
CA ARG A 60 5.81 -1.17 -3.43
C ARG A 60 5.93 0.34 -3.54
N VAL A 61 6.82 0.95 -2.75
CA VAL A 61 6.97 2.40 -2.69
C VAL A 61 8.21 2.88 -3.42
N VAL A 62 8.07 3.94 -4.22
CA VAL A 62 9.18 4.67 -4.82
C VAL A 62 9.17 6.13 -4.34
N PRO A 63 10.22 6.63 -3.69
CA PRO A 63 10.29 8.03 -3.26
C PRO A 63 10.69 8.96 -4.41
N ILE A 64 9.94 10.05 -4.63
CA ILE A 64 10.31 11.13 -5.56
C ILE A 64 10.77 12.37 -4.80
N ARG A 65 12.03 12.77 -5.05
CA ARG A 65 12.70 13.96 -4.50
C ARG A 65 12.11 15.27 -5.02
N TYR A 66 12.01 16.26 -4.15
CA TYR A 66 11.67 17.65 -4.47
C TYR A 66 12.78 18.60 -3.96
N PRO A 67 13.15 19.68 -4.69
CA PRO A 67 12.71 20.02 -6.04
C PRO A 67 13.29 19.06 -7.09
N LEU A 68 12.54 18.87 -8.17
CA LEU A 68 12.99 18.16 -9.37
C LEU A 68 13.91 19.13 -10.13
N ASN A 69 15.22 19.05 -9.90
CA ASN A 69 16.21 19.84 -10.62
C ASN A 69 16.49 19.23 -12.00
#